data_AF-A0A924BQU2-F1
#
_entry.id   AF-A0A924BQU2-F1
#
_cell.length_a   1.000
_cell.length_b   1.000
_cell.length_c   1.000
_cell.angle_alpha   90.00
_cell.angle_beta   90.00
_cell.angle_gamma   90.00
#
_symmetry.space_group_name_H-M   'P 1'
#
loop_
_entity.id
_entity.type
_entity.pdbx_description
1 polymer ?
#
loop_
_entity_poly.entity_id
_entity_poly.type
_entity_poly.pdbx_seq_one_letter_code
_entity_poly.pdbx_strand_id
1 'polypeptide(L)' 'MKNRINQVCGLLLVIFILSLSSCVAIVTTDAPHDNGQHKGWYKNRNNPHNPNTTNPGHTKKKK' A
#
# COMPACT_ATOMS: atom_id res chain seq x y z
N MET A 1 -36.97 -33.57 22.48
CA MET A 1 -35.52 -33.32 22.69
C MET A 1 -34.75 -33.12 21.38
N LYS A 2 -34.95 -33.95 20.34
CA LYS A 2 -34.30 -33.82 19.02
C LYS A 2 -34.41 -32.42 18.39
N ASN A 3 -35.58 -31.77 18.44
CA ASN A 3 -35.75 -30.42 17.89
C ASN A 3 -34.96 -29.34 18.64
N ARG A 4 -34.77 -29.48 19.95
CA ARG A 4 -33.98 -28.55 20.77
C ARG A 4 -32.48 -28.71 20.47
N ILE A 5 -32.03 -29.94 20.26
CA ILE A 5 -30.66 -30.24 19.85
C ILE A 5 -30.37 -29.65 18.46
N ASN A 6 -31.28 -29.86 17.51
CA ASN A 6 -31.14 -29.30 16.16
C ASN A 6 -31.10 -27.76 16.16
N GLN A 7 -31.90 -27.12 17.03
CA GLN A 7 -31.85 -25.67 17.22
C GLN A 7 -30.52 -25.18 17.81
N VAL A 8 -29.99 -25.88 18.82
CA VAL A 8 -28.70 -25.54 19.44
C VAL A 8 -27.56 -25.75 18.44
N CYS A 9 -27.54 -26.87 17.71
CA CYS A 9 -26.54 -27.13 16.67
C CYS A 9 -26.60 -26.09 15.56
N GLY A 10 -27.79 -25.69 15.11
CA GLY A 10 -27.96 -24.64 14.10
C GLY A 10 -27.41 -23.29 14.56
N LEU A 11 -27.70 -22.90 15.81
CA LEU A 11 -27.20 -21.66 16.40
C LEU A 11 -25.66 -21.64 16.47
N LEU A 12 -25.04 -22.74 16.91
CA LEU A 12 -23.59 -22.87 17.01
C LEU A 12 -22.90 -22.77 15.63
N LEU A 13 -23.52 -23.33 14.59
CA LEU A 13 -23.01 -23.29 13.22
C LEU A 13 -23.00 -21.86 12.66
N VAL A 14 -24.03 -21.08 12.92
CA VAL A 14 -24.11 -19.67 12.50
C VAL A 14 -23.03 -18.82 13.18
N ILE A 15 -22.82 -18.99 14.48
CA ILE A 15 -21.77 -18.27 15.23
C ILE A 15 -20.38 -18.61 14.68
N PHE A 16 -20.14 -19.88 14.37
CA PHE A 16 -18.87 -20.32 13.77
C PHE A 16 -18.61 -19.67 12.41
N ILE A 17 -19.62 -19.62 11.53
CA ILE A 17 -19.49 -18.97 10.21
C ILE A 17 -19.21 -17.47 10.35
N LEU A 18 -19.88 -16.79 11.27
CA LEU A 18 -19.64 -15.36 11.51
C LEU A 18 -18.22 -15.07 12.02
N SER A 19 -17.63 -15.98 12.81
CA SER A 19 -16.26 -15.83 13.31
C SER A 19 -15.18 -15.90 12.21
N LEU A 20 -15.48 -16.56 11.09
CA LEU A 20 -14.55 -16.66 9.95
C LEU A 20 -14.54 -15.39 9.07
N SER A 21 -15.48 -14.47 9.27
CA SER A 21 -15.62 -13.25 8.43
C SER A 21 -14.56 -12.19 8.70
N SER A 22 -13.85 -12.23 9.84
CA SER A 22 -12.82 -11.24 10.19
C SER A 22 -11.54 -11.34 9.37
N CYS A 23 -11.40 -12.35 8.51
CA CYS A 23 -10.21 -12.57 7.69
C CYS A 23 -10.31 -11.98 6.27
N VAL A 24 -11.40 -11.29 5.93
CA VAL A 24 -11.55 -10.67 4.61
C VAL A 24 -10.85 -9.32 4.60
N ALA A 25 -9.61 -9.28 4.11
CA ALA A 25 -8.95 -8.04 3.75
C ALA A 25 -9.57 -7.52 2.43
N ILE A 26 -10.40 -6.48 2.53
CA ILE A 26 -10.88 -5.76 1.35
C ILE A 26 -9.68 -5.02 0.77
N VAL A 27 -9.08 -5.58 -0.28
CA VAL A 27 -8.11 -4.86 -1.11
C VAL A 27 -8.91 -3.88 -1.95
N THR A 28 -9.13 -2.67 -1.42
CA THR A 28 -9.60 -1.55 -2.24
C THR A 28 -8.51 -1.26 -3.26
N THR A 29 -8.75 -1.56 -4.53
CA THR A 29 -7.85 -1.23 -5.65
C THR A 29 -7.65 0.28 -5.83
N ASP A 30 -8.37 1.09 -5.05
CA ASP A 30 -8.34 2.55 -5.05
C ASP A 30 -7.21 3.15 -4.21
N ALA A 31 -6.17 2.38 -3.87
CA ALA A 31 -4.92 3.00 -3.48
C ALA A 31 -4.44 3.83 -4.69
N PRO A 32 -4.24 5.16 -4.56
CA PRO A 32 -3.77 5.97 -5.68
C PRO A 32 -2.44 5.41 -6.15
N HIS A 33 -2.44 4.79 -7.32
CA HIS A 33 -1.24 4.33 -7.97
C HIS A 33 -0.36 5.55 -8.23
N ASP A 34 0.75 5.68 -7.51
CA ASP A 34 1.76 6.68 -7.82
C ASP A 34 2.33 6.30 -9.19
N ASN A 35 1.91 7.01 -10.23
CA ASN A 35 2.29 6.79 -11.63
C ASN A 35 3.80 7.03 -11.90
N GLY A 36 4.64 7.00 -10.87
CA GLY A 36 6.07 7.30 -10.94
C GLY A 36 6.37 8.74 -11.35
N GLN A 37 5.34 9.60 -11.35
CA GLN A 37 5.45 11.01 -11.72
C GLN A 37 6.14 11.83 -10.62
N HIS A 38 6.16 11.31 -9.39
CA HIS A 38 6.93 11.87 -8.30
C HIS A 38 8.41 11.57 -8.53
N LYS A 39 9.06 12.46 -9.30
CA LYS A 39 10.49 12.44 -9.52
C LYS A 39 11.18 12.83 -8.20
N GLY A 40 11.76 11.85 -7.51
CA GLY A 40 12.52 12.09 -6.28
C GLY A 40 13.64 13.13 -6.46
N TRP A 41 14.15 13.66 -5.36
CA TRP A 41 15.15 14.74 -5.32
C TRP A 41 16.35 14.55 -6.26
N TYR A 42 16.77 13.31 -6.52
CA TYR A 42 17.85 12.95 -7.45
C TYR A 42 17.55 13.23 -8.93
N LYS A 43 16.28 13.26 -9.34
CA LYS A 43 15.85 13.57 -10.72
C LYS A 43 15.74 15.07 -10.99
N ASN A 44 15.85 15.92 -9.97
CA ASN A 44 15.85 17.37 -10.14
C ASN A 44 17.17 17.81 -10.82
N ARG A 45 17.08 18.43 -12.00
CA ARG A 45 18.25 18.92 -12.74
C ARG A 45 18.97 20.06 -12.02
N ASN A 46 18.28 20.83 -11.18
CA ASN A 46 18.86 21.94 -10.42
C ASN A 46 19.37 21.51 -9.03
N ASN A 47 19.33 20.21 -8.71
CA ASN A 47 19.86 19.69 -7.46
C ASN A 47 21.40 19.82 -7.44
N PRO A 48 21.99 20.54 -6.47
CA PRO A 48 23.45 20.72 -6.37
C PRO A 48 24.24 19.41 -6.26
N HIS A 49 23.60 18.37 -5.72
CA HIS A 49 24.17 17.04 -5.52
C HIS A 49 23.95 16.09 -6.72
N ASN A 50 23.28 16.52 -7.78
CA ASN A 50 23.13 15.72 -8.98
C ASN A 50 24.44 15.73 -9.78
N PRO A 51 25.15 14.59 -9.95
CA PRO A 51 26.45 14.55 -10.62
C PRO A 51 26.38 14.95 -12.10
N ASN A 52 25.19 14.90 -12.71
CA ASN A 52 24.95 15.26 -14.10
C ASN A 52 24.26 16.63 -14.25
N THR A 53 24.24 17.45 -13.20
CA THR A 53 23.66 18.80 -13.30
C THR A 53 24.55 19.73 -14.12
N THR A 54 23.93 20.55 -14.96
CA THR A 54 24.58 21.62 -15.74
C THR A 54 24.60 22.95 -14.96
N ASN A 55 24.55 22.89 -13.62
CA ASN A 55 24.56 24.08 -12.78
C ASN A 55 25.92 24.79 -12.91
N PRO A 56 25.98 26.11 -13.18
CA PRO A 56 27.23 26.86 -13.43
C PRO A 56 28.31 26.78 -12.32
N GLY A 57 27.99 26.26 -11.13
CA GLY A 57 28.96 25.95 -10.08
C GLY A 57 29.78 24.66 -10.27
N HIS A 58 29.41 23.79 -11.22
CA HIS A 58 30.12 22.53 -11.52
C HIS A 58 31.16 22.63 -12.64
N THR A 59 31.28 23.78 -13.31
CA THR A 59 32.41 24.04 -14.19
C THR A 59 33.61 24.48 -13.36
N LYS A 60 34.28 23.53 -12.70
CA LYS A 60 35.68 23.73 -12.29
C LYS A 60 36.52 23.84 -13.55
N LYS A 61 36.64 25.04 -14.14
CA LYS A 61 37.81 25.37 -14.94
C LYS A 61 38.99 25.37 -13.97
N LYS A 62 39.67 24.23 -13.86
CA LYS A 62 41.02 24.19 -13.30
C LYS A 62 41.86 25.12 -14.18
N LYS A 63 42.29 26.24 -13.60
CA LYS A 63 43.37 27.05 -14.16
C LYS A 63 44.68 26.35 -13.88
#